data_AF-A0A011LWS1-F1
#
_entry.id   AF-A0A011LWS1-F1
#
_cell.length_a   1.000
_cell.length_b   1.000
_cell.length_c   1.000
_cell.angle_alpha   90.00
_cell.angle_beta   90.00
_cell.angle_gamma   90.00
#
_symmetry.space_group_name_H-M   'P 1'
#
loop_
_entity.id
_entity.type
_entity.pdbx_description
1 polymer ?
#
loop_
_entity_poly.entity_id
_entity_poly.type
_entity_poly.pdbx_seq_one_letter_code
_entity_poly.pdbx_strand_id
1 'polypeptide(L)'
;MKKTLLATLISFLLVGCGDDSQPATSTTEQATTQQAVETQPQPEEKKIKATLPEDVLKDENIAFTKNEKGTVIFENVVDLFEYMGDYSIEDKDLKIVSKNPLHIQVFEGVVGNDEGSIDDLQYKLVRDIYKVFTHTTVNEFTLEVIPVDAKTDKTTKQLAKITQKAKVNREKALEILQTFSGMKSFDDTVTFDENAEYTVIGLDKSKTFDKFNSTQLRPQIAKALKTGKVEIPEEEVQLPLNVDFIEIQAKLQQVFDLSVFDSGRRELADGNIEYSTPISNYVKVYAIGNKEKVIKQVAVQFAFSNDQDIIVQSIGGIGAAMLATPNPDRSFKEIQAMMESAGKKLKKAKDSIEEIKVVDGLTIKLKVHPSLGGMAFLTIEKLEKRKIQFN
;
A
#
# COMPACT_ATOMS: atom_id res chain seq x y z
N MET A 1 59.15 -9.99 7.12
CA MET A 1 59.63 -9.97 5.72
C MET A 1 58.62 -10.74 4.86
N LYS A 2 58.39 -10.30 3.60
CA LYS A 2 57.95 -11.06 2.39
C LYS A 2 56.81 -12.10 2.54
N LYS A 3 55.60 -11.87 1.96
CA LYS A 3 55.16 -12.08 0.53
C LYS A 3 55.12 -13.59 0.14
N THR A 4 54.16 -14.16 -0.59
CA THR A 4 52.95 -13.72 -1.37
C THR A 4 51.69 -14.56 -0.98
N LEU A 5 50.42 -14.36 -1.39
CA LEU A 5 49.71 -13.52 -2.38
C LEU A 5 49.48 -14.09 -3.82
N LEU A 6 48.34 -14.79 -4.04
CA LEU A 6 47.59 -14.99 -5.32
C LEU A 6 46.23 -15.68 -4.99
N ALA A 7 45.00 -15.36 -5.44
CA ALA A 7 44.40 -14.52 -6.50
C ALA A 7 44.03 -15.21 -7.83
N THR A 8 42.76 -15.62 -7.96
CA THR A 8 41.93 -15.87 -9.18
C THR A 8 40.47 -16.01 -8.70
N LEU A 9 39.42 -15.26 -9.08
CA LEU A 9 39.03 -14.43 -10.24
C LEU A 9 38.29 -15.20 -11.36
N ILE A 10 36.95 -15.14 -11.25
CA ILE A 10 35.85 -15.20 -12.25
C ILE A 10 36.15 -15.76 -13.66
N SER A 11 35.33 -16.72 -14.10
CA SER A 11 34.82 -16.81 -15.50
C SER A 11 33.65 -17.80 -15.62
N PHE A 12 32.49 -17.31 -16.04
CA PHE A 12 31.52 -18.11 -16.81
C PHE A 12 30.90 -17.20 -17.87
N LEU A 13 31.34 -17.40 -19.11
CA LEU A 13 30.69 -16.91 -20.32
C LEU A 13 30.40 -18.10 -21.23
N LEU A 14 29.35 -17.94 -22.03
CA LEU A 14 28.84 -18.92 -22.99
C LEU A 14 29.84 -19.21 -24.11
N VAL A 15 29.68 -20.39 -24.72
CA VAL A 15 29.99 -20.86 -26.10
C VAL A 15 30.06 -22.40 -25.99
N GLY A 16 29.45 -23.23 -26.84
CA GLY A 16 29.04 -23.04 -28.24
C GLY A 16 29.96 -23.87 -29.15
N CYS A 17 29.42 -24.50 -30.20
CA CYS A 17 29.99 -25.60 -31.03
C CYS A 17 29.63 -27.00 -30.49
N GLY A 18 29.16 -27.97 -31.29
CA GLY A 18 29.31 -28.16 -32.75
C GLY A 18 30.65 -28.85 -33.03
N ASP A 19 30.79 -29.79 -33.95
CA ASP A 19 29.89 -30.49 -34.89
C ASP A 19 30.64 -31.79 -35.28
N ASP A 20 29.97 -32.83 -35.80
CA ASP A 20 30.64 -33.78 -36.71
C ASP A 20 29.68 -34.73 -37.42
N SER A 21 29.95 -34.95 -38.71
CA SER A 21 29.08 -35.66 -39.66
C SER A 21 29.64 -37.02 -40.06
N GLN A 22 28.78 -37.98 -40.45
CA GLN A 22 28.80 -38.68 -41.76
C GLN A 22 27.83 -39.91 -41.83
N PRO A 23 27.48 -40.42 -43.04
CA PRO A 23 26.16 -40.98 -43.32
C PRO A 23 26.09 -42.50 -43.61
N ALA A 24 24.88 -43.05 -43.64
CA ALA A 24 24.53 -44.24 -44.43
C ALA A 24 23.04 -44.25 -44.84
N THR A 25 22.76 -44.66 -46.08
CA THR A 25 21.44 -44.73 -46.73
C THR A 25 20.70 -46.06 -46.54
N SER A 26 19.36 -46.02 -46.44
CA SER A 26 18.48 -46.93 -47.19
C SER A 26 17.04 -46.42 -47.32
N THR A 27 16.43 -46.74 -48.47
CA THR A 27 15.04 -46.49 -48.93
C THR A 27 13.96 -47.03 -47.98
N THR A 28 12.71 -46.55 -47.96
CA THR A 28 11.71 -46.69 -49.04
C THR A 28 10.52 -45.72 -48.86
N GLU A 29 9.78 -45.50 -49.94
CA GLU A 29 8.62 -44.62 -50.11
C GLU A 29 7.45 -44.85 -49.12
N GLN A 30 6.76 -43.77 -48.73
CA GLN A 30 5.35 -43.59 -49.09
C GLN A 30 4.89 -42.14 -48.88
N ALA A 31 4.02 -41.66 -49.78
CA ALA A 31 3.51 -40.29 -49.77
C ALA A 31 2.16 -40.21 -49.03
N THR A 32 2.03 -39.25 -48.11
CA THR A 32 0.71 -38.75 -47.70
C THR A 32 0.77 -37.26 -47.35
N THR A 33 -0.17 -36.53 -47.93
CA THR A 33 -0.51 -35.11 -47.77
C THR A 33 -0.14 -34.43 -46.44
N GLN A 34 0.47 -33.25 -46.54
CA GLN A 34 0.48 -32.25 -45.47
C GLN A 34 -0.96 -31.86 -45.11
N GLN A 35 -1.43 -32.22 -43.92
CA GLN A 35 -2.56 -31.52 -43.30
C GLN A 35 -2.02 -30.25 -42.65
N ALA A 36 -2.48 -29.10 -43.13
CA ALA A 36 -2.38 -27.87 -42.37
C ALA A 36 -3.20 -28.06 -41.09
N VAL A 37 -2.55 -27.89 -39.93
CA VAL A 37 -3.29 -27.81 -38.67
C VAL A 37 -3.98 -26.46 -38.65
N GLU A 38 -5.26 -26.44 -39.03
CA GLU A 38 -6.15 -25.33 -38.71
C GLU A 38 -6.18 -25.18 -37.19
N THR A 39 -5.45 -24.20 -36.69
CA THR A 39 -5.62 -23.71 -35.33
C THR A 39 -7.02 -23.09 -35.28
N GLN A 40 -7.99 -23.86 -34.78
CA GLN A 40 -9.33 -23.34 -34.52
C GLN A 40 -9.19 -22.07 -33.66
N PRO A 41 -9.87 -20.97 -34.02
CA PRO A 41 -9.94 -19.82 -33.14
C PRO A 41 -10.50 -20.30 -31.80
N GLN A 42 -9.81 -20.01 -30.70
CA GLN A 42 -10.48 -20.04 -29.40
C GLN A 42 -11.73 -19.15 -29.52
N PRO A 43 -12.91 -19.60 -29.07
CA PRO A 43 -14.06 -18.74 -29.05
C PRO A 43 -13.72 -17.52 -28.20
N GLU A 44 -13.77 -16.33 -28.79
CA GLU A 44 -13.70 -15.09 -28.01
C GLU A 44 -14.81 -15.18 -26.95
N GLU A 45 -14.42 -15.14 -25.68
CA GLU A 45 -15.39 -15.04 -24.59
C GLU A 45 -16.23 -13.80 -24.86
N LYS A 46 -17.54 -14.01 -25.07
CA LYS A 46 -18.48 -12.90 -25.26
C LYS A 46 -18.43 -12.05 -24.00
N LYS A 47 -17.75 -10.91 -24.10
CA LYS A 47 -17.74 -9.86 -23.07
C LYS A 47 -19.18 -9.51 -22.71
N ILE A 48 -19.62 -10.00 -21.56
CA ILE A 48 -20.98 -9.77 -21.07
C ILE A 48 -21.01 -8.33 -20.58
N LYS A 49 -21.56 -7.44 -21.42
CA LYS A 49 -21.80 -6.03 -21.08
C LYS A 49 -22.73 -5.92 -19.87
N ALA A 50 -22.78 -4.72 -19.29
CA ALA A 50 -23.63 -4.44 -18.15
C ALA A 50 -25.10 -4.76 -18.46
N THR A 51 -25.79 -5.36 -17.50
CA THR A 51 -27.20 -5.72 -17.59
C THR A 51 -28.07 -4.71 -16.87
N LEU A 52 -29.34 -4.63 -17.27
CA LEU A 52 -30.33 -3.86 -16.52
C LEU A 52 -30.82 -4.68 -15.32
N PRO A 53 -31.09 -4.04 -14.17
CA PRO A 53 -31.60 -4.75 -13.00
C PRO A 53 -32.98 -5.39 -13.26
N GLU A 54 -33.78 -4.84 -14.19
CA GLU A 54 -35.00 -5.45 -14.71
C GLU A 54 -34.83 -6.81 -15.37
N ASP A 55 -33.62 -7.17 -15.82
CA ASP A 55 -33.33 -8.43 -16.50
C ASP A 55 -32.84 -9.51 -15.53
N VAL A 56 -32.56 -9.14 -14.26
CA VAL A 56 -32.06 -10.06 -13.22
C VAL A 56 -33.07 -10.20 -12.08
N LEU A 57 -33.58 -9.08 -11.55
CA LEU A 57 -34.51 -9.08 -10.40
C LEU A 57 -35.90 -9.66 -10.71
N LYS A 58 -36.32 -9.69 -11.98
CA LYS A 58 -37.60 -10.28 -12.38
C LYS A 58 -37.61 -11.80 -12.27
N ASP A 59 -36.49 -12.44 -12.59
CA ASP A 59 -36.38 -13.90 -12.57
C ASP A 59 -36.42 -14.45 -11.14
N GLU A 60 -36.05 -13.62 -10.16
CA GLU A 60 -36.11 -13.93 -8.72
C GLU A 60 -37.42 -13.44 -8.04
N ASN A 61 -38.31 -12.76 -8.78
CA ASN A 61 -39.59 -12.23 -8.28
C ASN A 61 -39.44 -11.26 -7.09
N ILE A 62 -38.36 -10.48 -7.06
CA ILE A 62 -38.07 -9.53 -5.97
C ILE A 62 -38.62 -8.14 -6.33
N ALA A 63 -39.39 -7.55 -5.40
CA ALA A 63 -39.99 -6.24 -5.59
C ALA A 63 -38.95 -5.12 -5.39
N PHE A 64 -38.79 -4.27 -6.41
CA PHE A 64 -37.91 -3.10 -6.34
C PHE A 64 -38.52 -1.89 -7.04
N THR A 65 -37.97 -0.73 -6.72
CA THR A 65 -38.20 0.54 -7.44
C THR A 65 -36.87 1.14 -7.86
N LYS A 66 -36.89 2.22 -8.65
CA LYS A 66 -35.70 3.01 -8.96
C LYS A 66 -35.89 4.44 -8.50
N ASN A 67 -34.81 5.06 -8.01
CA ASN A 67 -34.79 6.50 -7.74
C ASN A 67 -34.54 7.32 -9.04
N GLU A 68 -34.47 8.64 -8.91
CA GLU A 68 -34.31 9.56 -10.05
C GLU A 68 -33.04 9.33 -10.90
N LYS A 69 -31.99 8.72 -10.34
CA LYS A 69 -30.76 8.36 -11.07
C LYS A 69 -30.76 6.93 -11.63
N GLY A 70 -31.79 6.14 -11.32
CA GLY A 70 -31.86 4.73 -11.70
C GLY A 70 -31.27 3.76 -10.68
N THR A 71 -30.82 4.22 -9.51
CA THR A 71 -30.38 3.35 -8.40
C THR A 71 -31.54 2.46 -7.96
N VAL A 72 -31.30 1.15 -7.84
CA VAL A 72 -32.29 0.18 -7.36
C VAL A 72 -32.55 0.38 -5.87
N ILE A 73 -33.83 0.44 -5.49
CA ILE A 73 -34.31 0.57 -4.12
C ILE A 73 -35.24 -0.61 -3.80
N PHE A 74 -34.84 -1.44 -2.85
CA PHE A 74 -35.65 -2.55 -2.32
C PHE A 74 -36.65 -2.04 -1.26
N GLU A 75 -37.74 -2.78 -1.06
CA GLU A 75 -38.74 -2.46 -0.03
C GLU A 75 -38.16 -2.61 1.38
N ASN A 76 -37.31 -3.61 1.61
CA ASN A 76 -36.70 -3.85 2.91
C ASN A 76 -35.28 -4.44 2.83
N VAL A 77 -34.59 -4.52 3.99
CA VAL A 77 -33.19 -4.95 4.07
C VAL A 77 -32.97 -6.45 3.91
N VAL A 78 -34.00 -7.29 4.06
CA VAL A 78 -33.89 -8.74 3.85
C VAL A 78 -33.77 -9.00 2.36
N ASP A 79 -34.72 -8.49 1.56
CA ASP A 79 -34.72 -8.58 0.10
C ASP A 79 -33.38 -8.10 -0.51
N LEU A 80 -32.81 -7.01 0.04
CA LEU A 80 -31.49 -6.50 -0.35
C LEU A 80 -30.36 -7.51 -0.11
N PHE A 81 -30.27 -8.10 1.10
CA PHE A 81 -29.16 -8.99 1.43
C PHE A 81 -29.29 -10.36 0.77
N GLU A 82 -30.52 -10.86 0.64
CA GLU A 82 -30.81 -12.15 -0.01
C GLU A 82 -30.55 -12.07 -1.52
N TYR A 83 -31.05 -11.03 -2.21
CA TYR A 83 -30.73 -10.80 -3.63
C TYR A 83 -29.23 -10.65 -3.90
N MET A 84 -28.54 -9.87 -3.06
CA MET A 84 -27.11 -9.61 -3.24
C MET A 84 -26.24 -10.86 -2.96
N GLY A 85 -26.83 -11.97 -2.52
CA GLY A 85 -26.12 -13.16 -2.06
C GLY A 85 -25.17 -12.87 -0.90
N ASP A 86 -25.43 -11.80 -0.13
CA ASP A 86 -24.58 -11.40 0.99
C ASP A 86 -24.88 -12.24 2.24
N TYR A 87 -26.17 -12.40 2.57
CA TYR A 87 -26.69 -13.07 3.76
C TYR A 87 -28.15 -13.54 3.56
N SER A 88 -28.54 -14.62 4.25
CA SER A 88 -29.84 -15.29 4.20
C SER A 88 -30.37 -15.63 5.59
N ILE A 89 -31.68 -15.46 5.80
CA ILE A 89 -32.32 -15.91 7.06
C ILE A 89 -32.34 -17.45 7.14
N GLU A 90 -32.40 -18.13 5.99
CA GLU A 90 -32.45 -19.60 5.91
C GLU A 90 -31.10 -20.24 6.30
N ASP A 91 -30.00 -19.65 5.82
CA ASP A 91 -28.62 -20.07 6.15
C ASP A 91 -28.17 -19.62 7.55
N LYS A 92 -28.97 -18.76 8.19
CA LYS A 92 -28.80 -18.24 9.57
C LYS A 92 -27.61 -17.31 9.75
N ASP A 93 -27.02 -16.82 8.66
CA ASP A 93 -26.05 -15.74 8.70
C ASP A 93 -26.71 -14.35 8.74
N LEU A 94 -28.01 -14.22 8.42
CA LEU A 94 -28.82 -13.03 8.67
C LEU A 94 -29.80 -13.18 9.85
N LYS A 95 -29.92 -12.12 10.67
CA LYS A 95 -30.97 -12.04 11.71
C LYS A 95 -31.43 -10.60 11.96
N ILE A 96 -32.72 -10.37 11.75
CA ILE A 96 -33.40 -9.12 12.15
C ILE A 96 -33.79 -9.21 13.64
N VAL A 97 -33.10 -8.47 14.51
CA VAL A 97 -33.36 -8.43 15.96
C VAL A 97 -34.56 -7.55 16.29
N SER A 98 -34.75 -6.46 15.55
CA SER A 98 -35.88 -5.53 15.68
C SER A 98 -36.12 -4.83 14.36
N LYS A 99 -37.40 -4.55 14.03
CA LYS A 99 -37.78 -3.76 12.85
C LYS A 99 -37.89 -2.26 13.12
N ASN A 100 -38.15 -1.84 14.36
CA ASN A 100 -38.23 -0.41 14.73
C ASN A 100 -37.79 -0.18 16.20
N PRO A 101 -36.64 0.47 16.46
CA PRO A 101 -35.62 0.83 15.48
C PRO A 101 -35.05 -0.42 14.80
N LEU A 102 -34.59 -0.29 13.56
CA LEU A 102 -34.05 -1.43 12.80
C LEU A 102 -32.72 -1.88 13.42
N HIS A 103 -32.61 -3.17 13.73
CA HIS A 103 -31.41 -3.80 14.28
C HIS A 103 -31.16 -5.12 13.58
N ILE A 104 -30.00 -5.20 12.92
CA ILE A 104 -29.56 -6.30 12.07
C ILE A 104 -28.33 -6.93 12.71
N GLN A 105 -28.31 -8.26 12.81
CA GLN A 105 -27.14 -9.08 13.11
C GLN A 105 -26.80 -9.86 11.84
N VAL A 106 -25.53 -9.83 11.44
CA VAL A 106 -24.98 -10.71 10.41
C VAL A 106 -23.84 -11.55 11.00
N PHE A 107 -23.71 -12.81 10.61
CA PHE A 107 -22.72 -13.74 11.16
C PHE A 107 -21.67 -14.10 10.12
N GLU A 108 -20.38 -13.99 10.49
CA GLU A 108 -19.28 -14.09 9.54
C GLU A 108 -18.28 -15.19 9.90
N GLY A 109 -17.99 -16.09 8.96
CA GLY A 109 -17.04 -17.19 9.15
C GLY A 109 -15.59 -16.71 9.12
N VAL A 110 -14.91 -16.68 10.27
CA VAL A 110 -13.51 -16.25 10.37
C VAL A 110 -12.56 -17.36 10.85
N VAL A 111 -11.30 -17.29 10.43
CA VAL A 111 -10.23 -18.25 10.80
C VAL A 111 -9.40 -17.70 11.96
N GLY A 112 -10.07 -17.28 13.03
CA GLY A 112 -9.44 -16.72 14.23
C GLY A 112 -9.69 -15.22 14.40
N ASN A 113 -8.77 -14.55 15.11
CA ASN A 113 -8.93 -13.16 15.54
C ASN A 113 -7.69 -12.28 15.26
N ASP A 114 -7.00 -12.56 14.16
CA ASP A 114 -5.87 -11.78 13.67
C ASP A 114 -6.30 -10.48 12.96
N GLU A 115 -5.32 -9.71 12.50
CA GLU A 115 -5.54 -8.44 11.80
C GLU A 115 -6.33 -8.62 10.49
N GLY A 116 -6.16 -9.76 9.78
CA GLY A 116 -6.90 -10.05 8.56
C GLY A 116 -8.39 -10.31 8.82
N SER A 117 -8.69 -11.10 9.86
CA SER A 117 -10.07 -11.33 10.32
C SER A 117 -10.72 -10.02 10.79
N ILE A 118 -9.97 -9.12 11.43
CA ILE A 118 -10.46 -7.80 11.85
C ILE A 118 -10.70 -6.89 10.64
N ASP A 119 -9.83 -6.93 9.62
CA ASP A 119 -9.96 -6.13 8.38
C ASP A 119 -11.19 -6.54 7.56
N ASP A 120 -11.46 -7.85 7.43
CA ASP A 120 -12.65 -8.35 6.73
C ASP A 120 -13.97 -8.01 7.45
N LEU A 121 -14.05 -8.19 8.77
CA LEU A 121 -15.23 -7.78 9.54
C LEU A 121 -15.50 -6.26 9.42
N GLN A 122 -14.45 -5.44 9.29
CA GLN A 122 -14.60 -4.01 9.01
C GLN A 122 -15.01 -3.75 7.55
N TYR A 123 -14.53 -4.54 6.59
CA TYR A 123 -14.92 -4.43 5.18
C TYR A 123 -16.42 -4.64 5.05
N LYS A 124 -16.95 -5.71 5.66
CA LYS A 124 -18.38 -6.02 5.65
C LYS A 124 -19.20 -4.96 6.38
N LEU A 125 -18.79 -4.53 7.60
CA LEU A 125 -19.45 -3.42 8.30
C LEU A 125 -19.61 -2.17 7.42
N VAL A 126 -18.54 -1.75 6.73
CA VAL A 126 -18.58 -0.57 5.85
C VAL A 126 -19.44 -0.86 4.62
N ARG A 127 -19.20 -1.97 3.93
CA ARG A 127 -19.94 -2.40 2.72
C ARG A 127 -21.45 -2.41 2.96
N ASP A 128 -21.87 -3.10 4.01
CA ASP A 128 -23.28 -3.39 4.30
C ASP A 128 -24.01 -2.13 4.75
N ILE A 129 -23.33 -1.26 5.50
CA ILE A 129 -23.93 0.02 5.92
C ILE A 129 -24.26 0.90 4.71
N TYR A 130 -23.32 1.01 3.76
CA TYR A 130 -23.55 1.80 2.56
C TYR A 130 -24.47 1.09 1.56
N LYS A 131 -24.46 -0.24 1.45
CA LYS A 131 -25.48 -1.00 0.69
C LYS A 131 -26.89 -0.68 1.20
N VAL A 132 -27.14 -0.76 2.51
CA VAL A 132 -28.45 -0.46 3.11
C VAL A 132 -28.87 0.99 2.83
N PHE A 133 -27.99 1.98 2.99
CA PHE A 133 -28.36 3.37 2.71
C PHE A 133 -28.55 3.65 1.22
N THR A 134 -27.79 3.01 0.33
CA THR A 134 -27.92 3.20 -1.12
C THR A 134 -29.20 2.59 -1.66
N HIS A 135 -29.54 1.39 -1.20
CA HIS A 135 -30.60 0.56 -1.77
C HIS A 135 -31.88 0.47 -0.93
N THR A 136 -32.01 1.24 0.15
CA THR A 136 -33.26 1.33 0.93
C THR A 136 -33.54 2.76 1.40
N THR A 137 -34.78 3.02 1.80
CA THR A 137 -35.22 4.30 2.40
C THR A 137 -34.98 4.38 3.91
N VAL A 138 -34.19 3.47 4.50
CA VAL A 138 -33.88 3.48 5.94
C VAL A 138 -33.09 4.75 6.31
N ASN A 139 -33.52 5.38 7.41
CA ASN A 139 -32.90 6.61 7.94
C ASN A 139 -31.92 6.34 9.10
N GLU A 140 -32.17 5.32 9.93
CA GLU A 140 -31.31 4.91 11.04
C GLU A 140 -31.43 3.41 11.27
N PHE A 141 -30.32 2.74 11.55
CA PHE A 141 -30.30 1.34 11.99
C PHE A 141 -29.06 1.00 12.83
N THR A 142 -29.08 -0.17 13.44
CA THR A 142 -27.91 -0.79 14.07
C THR A 142 -27.50 -2.03 13.27
N LEU A 143 -26.22 -2.12 12.91
CA LEU A 143 -25.62 -3.33 12.34
C LEU A 143 -24.60 -3.91 13.32
N GLU A 144 -24.64 -5.23 13.50
CA GLU A 144 -23.65 -6.03 14.20
C GLU A 144 -23.11 -7.11 13.25
N VAL A 145 -21.84 -7.01 12.86
CA VAL A 145 -21.10 -8.08 12.17
C VAL A 145 -20.44 -8.95 13.24
N ILE A 146 -20.96 -10.16 13.42
CA ILE A 146 -20.62 -11.08 14.51
C ILE A 146 -19.75 -12.23 13.96
N PRO A 147 -18.47 -12.32 14.32
CA PRO A 147 -17.63 -13.43 13.90
C PRO A 147 -18.08 -14.77 14.53
N VAL A 148 -18.14 -15.79 13.69
CA VAL A 148 -18.27 -17.21 14.05
C VAL A 148 -17.03 -17.97 13.60
N ASP A 149 -16.64 -19.00 14.34
CA ASP A 149 -15.54 -19.88 13.94
C ASP A 149 -15.96 -20.70 12.71
N ALA A 150 -15.25 -20.54 11.59
CA ALA A 150 -15.60 -21.13 10.29
C ALA A 150 -15.60 -22.68 10.21
N LYS A 151 -15.35 -23.38 11.32
CA LYS A 151 -15.45 -24.86 11.41
C LYS A 151 -16.57 -25.32 12.34
N THR A 152 -17.14 -24.43 13.15
CA THR A 152 -18.05 -24.79 14.24
C THR A 152 -19.28 -23.88 14.36
N ASP A 153 -19.35 -22.84 13.54
CA ASP A 153 -20.42 -21.84 13.44
C ASP A 153 -20.79 -21.21 14.79
N LYS A 154 -19.77 -21.04 15.64
CA LYS A 154 -19.91 -20.55 17.03
C LYS A 154 -19.00 -19.37 17.31
N THR A 155 -19.59 -18.29 17.82
CA THR A 155 -18.84 -17.16 18.36
C THR A 155 -18.18 -17.56 19.69
N THR A 156 -16.85 -17.70 19.69
CA THR A 156 -16.09 -17.91 20.93
C THR A 156 -15.94 -16.60 21.72
N LYS A 157 -15.54 -16.68 23.00
CA LYS A 157 -15.21 -15.49 23.82
C LYS A 157 -14.08 -14.63 23.25
N GLN A 158 -13.24 -15.15 22.36
CA GLN A 158 -12.18 -14.39 21.71
C GLN A 158 -12.72 -13.68 20.46
N LEU A 159 -13.49 -14.39 19.63
CA LEU A 159 -14.17 -13.83 18.46
C LEU A 159 -15.15 -12.71 18.85
N ALA A 160 -15.91 -12.87 19.93
CA ALA A 160 -16.83 -11.83 20.44
C ALA A 160 -16.15 -10.47 20.74
N LYS A 161 -14.83 -10.41 20.91
CA LYS A 161 -14.08 -9.16 21.13
C LYS A 161 -13.86 -8.35 19.85
N ILE A 162 -13.92 -8.98 18.68
CA ILE A 162 -13.70 -8.34 17.38
C ILE A 162 -15.01 -8.12 16.60
N THR A 163 -16.16 -8.39 17.22
CA THR A 163 -17.49 -8.00 16.71
C THR A 163 -17.52 -6.52 16.32
N GLN A 164 -17.97 -6.22 15.11
CA GLN A 164 -18.11 -4.85 14.63
C GLN A 164 -19.56 -4.40 14.79
N LYS A 165 -19.80 -3.45 15.70
CA LYS A 165 -21.14 -2.90 15.97
C LYS A 165 -21.17 -1.40 15.72
N ALA A 166 -22.07 -0.94 14.85
CA ALA A 166 -22.33 0.47 14.62
C ALA A 166 -23.84 0.76 14.68
N LYS A 167 -24.22 1.86 15.36
CA LYS A 167 -25.53 2.49 15.20
C LYS A 167 -25.33 3.72 14.32
N VAL A 168 -25.97 3.74 13.15
CA VAL A 168 -25.71 4.74 12.10
C VAL A 168 -27.00 5.36 11.61
N ASN A 169 -26.92 6.66 11.29
CA ASN A 169 -27.96 7.39 10.58
C ASN A 169 -27.48 7.84 9.21
N ARG A 170 -28.44 8.10 8.31
CA ARG A 170 -28.21 8.36 6.89
C ARG A 170 -27.41 9.64 6.65
N GLU A 171 -27.70 10.70 7.40
CA GLU A 171 -26.99 11.99 7.32
C GLU A 171 -25.51 11.85 7.68
N LYS A 172 -25.19 11.16 8.80
CA LYS A 172 -23.81 11.00 9.25
C LYS A 172 -23.02 10.03 8.39
N ALA A 173 -23.65 8.99 7.86
CA ALA A 173 -23.04 8.11 6.86
C ALA A 173 -22.70 8.91 5.59
N LEU A 174 -23.58 9.82 5.14
CA LEU A 174 -23.29 10.67 3.99
C LEU A 174 -22.13 11.64 4.24
N GLU A 175 -22.05 12.26 5.42
CA GLU A 175 -20.93 13.11 5.81
C GLU A 175 -19.59 12.34 5.79
N ILE A 176 -19.58 11.10 6.28
CA ILE A 176 -18.40 10.21 6.25
C ILE A 176 -18.06 9.86 4.79
N LEU A 177 -19.04 9.49 3.97
CA LEU A 177 -18.85 9.17 2.55
C LEU A 177 -18.20 10.35 1.81
N GLN A 178 -18.77 11.55 1.94
CA GLN A 178 -18.26 12.79 1.37
C GLN A 178 -16.83 13.08 1.84
N THR A 179 -16.57 12.95 3.14
CA THR A 179 -15.25 13.27 3.72
C THR A 179 -14.14 12.35 3.22
N PHE A 180 -14.39 11.05 3.07
CA PHE A 180 -13.36 10.04 2.74
C PHE A 180 -13.32 9.66 1.25
N SER A 181 -14.09 10.32 0.37
CA SER A 181 -14.10 9.98 -1.06
C SER A 181 -14.48 11.08 -2.05
N GLY A 182 -15.02 12.22 -1.60
CA GLY A 182 -15.59 13.24 -2.49
C GLY A 182 -16.94 12.86 -3.14
N MET A 183 -17.43 11.62 -2.96
CA MET A 183 -18.78 11.21 -3.39
C MET A 183 -19.84 12.09 -2.74
N LYS A 184 -20.79 12.59 -3.53
CA LYS A 184 -21.78 13.60 -3.08
C LYS A 184 -23.03 12.97 -2.48
N SER A 185 -23.32 11.73 -2.86
CA SER A 185 -24.57 11.01 -2.60
C SER A 185 -24.33 9.50 -2.56
N PHE A 186 -25.27 8.76 -1.97
CA PHE A 186 -25.20 7.30 -1.94
C PHE A 186 -25.24 6.67 -3.35
N ASP A 187 -25.86 7.30 -4.34
CA ASP A 187 -25.86 6.79 -5.72
C ASP A 187 -24.45 6.72 -6.33
N ASP A 188 -23.50 7.50 -5.83
CA ASP A 188 -22.13 7.50 -6.32
C ASP A 188 -21.37 6.22 -5.86
N THR A 189 -21.94 5.45 -4.91
CA THR A 189 -21.40 4.15 -4.51
C THR A 189 -21.75 3.02 -5.47
N VAL A 190 -22.61 3.24 -6.46
CA VAL A 190 -22.98 2.26 -7.49
C VAL A 190 -22.54 2.71 -8.89
N THR A 191 -22.46 1.76 -9.82
CA THR A 191 -22.01 2.02 -11.19
C THR A 191 -23.18 2.18 -12.17
N PHE A 192 -23.01 3.11 -13.10
CA PHE A 192 -23.90 3.35 -14.24
C PHE A 192 -23.14 3.25 -15.58
N ASP A 193 -21.97 2.62 -15.59
CA ASP A 193 -21.20 2.38 -16.82
C ASP A 193 -21.79 1.18 -17.60
N GLU A 194 -22.51 1.49 -18.68
CA GLU A 194 -23.09 0.50 -19.62
C GLU A 194 -22.04 -0.42 -20.27
N ASN A 195 -20.75 -0.08 -20.20
CA ASN A 195 -19.64 -0.86 -20.74
C ASN A 195 -18.93 -1.70 -19.69
N ALA A 196 -19.32 -1.62 -18.42
CA ALA A 196 -18.78 -2.48 -17.37
C ALA A 196 -19.15 -3.94 -17.63
N GLU A 197 -18.16 -4.84 -17.60
CA GLU A 197 -18.40 -6.27 -17.81
C GLU A 197 -18.91 -6.92 -16.51
N TYR A 198 -19.83 -7.88 -16.61
CA TYR A 198 -20.40 -8.63 -15.47
C TYR A 198 -20.96 -7.75 -14.34
N THR A 199 -21.76 -6.74 -14.71
CA THR A 199 -22.21 -5.66 -13.81
C THR A 199 -23.69 -5.36 -14.01
N VAL A 200 -24.45 -5.18 -12.94
CA VAL A 200 -25.85 -4.73 -12.96
C VAL A 200 -25.95 -3.23 -12.68
N ILE A 201 -26.49 -2.47 -13.63
CA ILE A 201 -26.55 -1.00 -13.59
C ILE A 201 -27.41 -0.48 -12.42
N GLY A 202 -26.87 0.48 -11.66
CA GLY A 202 -27.57 1.10 -10.52
C GLY A 202 -27.74 0.17 -9.31
N LEU A 203 -27.02 -0.95 -9.30
CA LEU A 203 -27.11 -2.00 -8.28
C LEU A 203 -25.73 -2.44 -7.79
N ASP A 204 -24.80 -2.71 -8.71
CA ASP A 204 -23.44 -3.07 -8.35
C ASP A 204 -22.59 -1.87 -7.93
N LYS A 205 -21.62 -2.14 -7.05
CA LYS A 205 -20.73 -1.14 -6.47
C LYS A 205 -19.83 -0.44 -7.49
N SER A 206 -19.55 0.83 -7.26
CA SER A 206 -18.64 1.63 -8.10
C SER A 206 -17.16 1.39 -7.75
N LYS A 207 -16.27 1.59 -8.72
CA LYS A 207 -14.80 1.60 -8.50
C LYS A 207 -14.37 2.66 -7.48
N THR A 208 -15.17 3.71 -7.29
CA THR A 208 -14.95 4.75 -6.27
C THR A 208 -15.28 4.21 -4.87
N PHE A 209 -16.35 3.42 -4.75
CA PHE A 209 -16.69 2.73 -3.50
C PHE A 209 -15.63 1.70 -3.07
N ASP A 210 -15.04 0.97 -4.02
CA ASP A 210 -13.92 0.05 -3.73
C ASP A 210 -12.69 0.77 -3.17
N LYS A 211 -12.34 1.95 -3.71
CA LYS A 211 -11.25 2.79 -3.16
C LYS A 211 -11.59 3.31 -1.77
N PHE A 212 -12.83 3.74 -1.56
CA PHE A 212 -13.32 4.21 -0.27
C PHE A 212 -13.24 3.11 0.79
N ASN A 213 -13.71 1.88 0.50
CA ASN A 213 -13.61 0.73 1.41
C ASN A 213 -12.31 -0.07 1.25
N SER A 214 -11.19 0.60 0.96
CA SER A 214 -9.86 -0.01 0.89
C SER A 214 -9.25 -0.22 2.29
N THR A 215 -8.39 -1.23 2.45
CA THR A 215 -7.69 -1.53 3.73
C THR A 215 -6.95 -0.32 4.34
N GLN A 216 -6.54 0.66 3.54
CA GLN A 216 -5.89 1.89 4.03
C GLN A 216 -6.85 2.82 4.80
N LEU A 217 -8.11 2.93 4.36
CA LEU A 217 -9.09 3.90 4.87
C LEU A 217 -10.16 3.25 5.76
N ARG A 218 -10.50 1.99 5.48
CA ARG A 218 -11.54 1.21 6.14
C ARG A 218 -11.45 1.22 7.67
N PRO A 219 -10.28 1.13 8.35
CA PRO A 219 -10.24 1.25 9.80
C PRO A 219 -10.71 2.60 10.34
N GLN A 220 -10.44 3.69 9.62
CA GLN A 220 -10.87 5.04 10.00
C GLN A 220 -12.36 5.23 9.70
N ILE A 221 -12.84 4.75 8.55
CA ILE A 221 -14.26 4.80 8.17
C ILE A 221 -15.10 3.96 9.14
N ALA A 222 -14.70 2.72 9.44
CA ALA A 222 -15.35 1.87 10.43
C ALA A 222 -15.34 2.52 11.82
N LYS A 223 -14.22 3.14 12.25
CA LYS A 223 -14.17 3.92 13.50
C LYS A 223 -15.15 5.10 13.47
N ALA A 224 -15.24 5.83 12.37
CA ALA A 224 -16.14 6.97 12.23
C ALA A 224 -17.62 6.55 12.29
N LEU A 225 -18.01 5.47 11.59
CA LEU A 225 -19.35 4.88 11.64
C LEU A 225 -19.72 4.39 13.05
N LYS A 226 -18.77 3.77 13.77
CA LYS A 226 -19.01 3.27 15.14
C LYS A 226 -19.08 4.36 16.21
N THR A 227 -18.42 5.50 16.01
CA THR A 227 -18.26 6.54 17.04
C THR A 227 -18.96 7.86 16.74
N GLY A 228 -19.42 8.07 15.51
CA GLY A 228 -19.91 9.36 15.01
C GLY A 228 -18.84 10.44 14.86
N LYS A 229 -17.55 10.12 15.05
CA LYS A 229 -16.44 11.08 14.98
C LYS A 229 -15.65 10.90 13.69
N VAL A 230 -15.61 11.96 12.88
CA VAL A 230 -14.86 12.00 11.62
C VAL A 230 -13.45 12.51 11.91
N GLU A 231 -12.49 11.59 11.94
CA GLU A 231 -11.07 11.88 12.06
C GLU A 231 -10.42 11.65 10.69
N ILE A 232 -10.12 12.74 9.97
CA ILE A 232 -9.45 12.67 8.67
C ILE A 232 -8.00 12.21 8.88
N PRO A 233 -7.53 11.14 8.21
CA PRO A 233 -6.15 10.69 8.30
C PRO A 233 -5.17 11.77 7.82
N GLU A 234 -3.99 11.79 8.43
CA GLU A 234 -2.87 12.63 8.02
C GLU A 234 -1.82 11.79 7.31
N GLU A 235 -1.30 12.30 6.19
CA GLU A 235 -0.12 11.80 5.49
C GLU A 235 1.09 12.71 5.75
N GLU A 236 2.29 12.14 5.76
CA GLU A 236 3.54 12.91 5.85
C GLU A 236 4.02 13.25 4.43
N VAL A 237 3.94 14.54 4.08
CA VAL A 237 4.34 15.05 2.77
C VAL A 237 5.76 15.60 2.85
N GLN A 238 6.65 15.09 2.00
CA GLN A 238 8.03 15.55 1.89
C GLN A 238 8.09 16.89 1.13
N LEU A 239 8.49 17.95 1.83
CA LEU A 239 8.66 19.30 1.32
C LEU A 239 10.10 19.53 0.82
N PRO A 240 10.31 20.53 -0.07
CA PRO A 240 11.65 20.97 -0.45
C PRO A 240 12.53 21.38 0.75
N LEU A 241 13.80 21.00 0.68
CA LEU A 241 14.88 21.57 1.47
C LEU A 241 15.42 22.80 0.74
N ASN A 242 15.60 23.90 1.46
CA ASN A 242 16.25 25.10 0.93
C ASN A 242 17.78 24.95 1.01
N VAL A 243 18.34 24.09 0.14
CA VAL A 243 19.76 23.73 0.10
C VAL A 243 20.22 23.56 -1.34
N ASP A 244 21.41 24.07 -1.68
CA ASP A 244 22.12 23.68 -2.89
C ASP A 244 23.08 22.52 -2.58
N PHE A 245 22.89 21.38 -3.25
CA PHE A 245 23.77 20.24 -3.07
C PHE A 245 25.21 20.52 -3.54
N ILE A 246 25.42 21.48 -4.45
CA ILE A 246 26.75 21.87 -4.94
C ILE A 246 27.62 22.39 -3.79
N GLU A 247 27.05 23.10 -2.80
CA GLU A 247 27.80 23.57 -1.63
C GLU A 247 28.30 22.40 -0.75
N ILE A 248 27.47 21.36 -0.58
CA ILE A 248 27.82 20.13 0.13
C ILE A 248 28.94 19.40 -0.63
N GLN A 249 28.84 19.28 -1.95
CA GLN A 249 29.87 18.65 -2.79
C GLN A 249 31.21 19.41 -2.72
N ALA A 250 31.17 20.74 -2.82
CA ALA A 250 32.34 21.59 -2.68
C ALA A 250 32.99 21.45 -1.29
N LYS A 251 32.18 21.30 -0.23
CA LYS A 251 32.72 21.05 1.12
C LYS A 251 33.38 19.69 1.26
N LEU A 252 32.83 18.65 0.64
CA LEU A 252 33.45 17.32 0.60
C LEU A 252 34.80 17.34 -0.14
N GLN A 253 34.87 18.03 -1.29
CA GLN A 253 36.12 18.20 -2.06
C GLN A 253 37.22 18.98 -1.31
N GLN A 254 36.87 19.85 -0.36
CA GLN A 254 37.85 20.53 0.50
C GLN A 254 38.46 19.61 1.57
N VAL A 255 37.78 18.52 1.93
CA VAL A 255 38.14 17.65 3.07
C VAL A 255 38.70 16.31 2.61
N PHE A 256 38.29 15.82 1.44
CA PHE A 256 38.63 14.51 0.92
C PHE A 256 39.18 14.60 -0.51
N ASP A 257 40.17 13.78 -0.82
CA ASP A 257 40.57 13.52 -2.20
C ASP A 257 39.53 12.62 -2.86
N LEU A 258 38.66 13.22 -3.67
CA LEU A 258 37.60 12.54 -4.41
C LEU A 258 38.01 12.19 -5.85
N SER A 259 39.27 12.37 -6.24
CA SER A 259 39.74 12.17 -7.63
C SER A 259 39.57 10.73 -8.15
N VAL A 260 39.37 9.77 -7.25
CA VAL A 260 39.14 8.35 -7.56
C VAL A 260 37.66 7.94 -7.50
N PHE A 261 36.73 8.87 -7.23
CA PHE A 261 35.30 8.60 -7.10
C PHE A 261 34.44 9.58 -7.91
N ASP A 262 33.88 9.10 -9.03
CA ASP A 262 32.98 9.90 -9.85
C ASP A 262 31.68 10.26 -9.09
N SER A 263 31.31 11.54 -9.13
CA SER A 263 30.02 12.00 -8.64
C SER A 263 28.89 11.51 -9.57
N GLY A 264 28.05 10.61 -9.09
CA GLY A 264 26.99 9.98 -9.89
C GLY A 264 25.68 10.78 -9.90
N ARG A 265 24.96 10.73 -11.03
CA ARG A 265 23.56 11.16 -11.17
C ARG A 265 22.72 9.98 -11.68
N ARG A 266 21.59 9.70 -11.04
CA ARG A 266 20.69 8.60 -11.42
C ARG A 266 19.22 8.99 -11.26
N GLU A 267 18.40 8.65 -12.25
CA GLU A 267 16.93 8.74 -12.14
C GLU A 267 16.39 7.54 -11.36
N LEU A 268 15.49 7.81 -10.42
CA LEU A 268 14.84 6.83 -9.55
C LEU A 268 13.49 6.39 -10.16
N ALA A 269 12.93 5.28 -9.65
CA ALA A 269 11.69 4.70 -10.19
C ALA A 269 10.45 5.62 -10.04
N ASP A 270 10.52 6.61 -9.15
CA ASP A 270 9.50 7.65 -8.93
C ASP A 270 9.72 8.91 -9.79
N GLY A 271 10.72 8.91 -10.67
CA GLY A 271 11.11 10.05 -11.52
C GLY A 271 11.92 11.14 -10.81
N ASN A 272 12.22 11.00 -9.51
CA ASN A 272 13.20 11.86 -8.83
C ASN A 272 14.63 11.52 -9.28
N ILE A 273 15.58 12.39 -8.94
CA ILE A 273 17.00 12.25 -9.27
C ILE A 273 17.83 12.18 -8.00
N GLU A 274 18.62 11.12 -7.89
CA GLU A 274 19.73 11.01 -6.94
C GLU A 274 20.97 11.71 -7.52
N TYR A 275 21.51 12.67 -6.76
CA TYR A 275 22.82 13.28 -6.96
C TYR A 275 23.75 12.75 -5.86
N SER A 276 24.92 12.24 -6.20
CA SER A 276 25.76 11.49 -5.25
C SER A 276 27.23 11.86 -5.33
N THR A 277 27.88 11.82 -4.17
CA THR A 277 29.32 12.03 -4.00
C THR A 277 29.85 10.92 -3.09
N PRO A 278 30.48 9.88 -3.66
CA PRO A 278 31.16 8.85 -2.89
C PRO A 278 32.42 9.43 -2.25
N ILE A 279 32.68 9.10 -0.99
CA ILE A 279 33.92 9.37 -0.27
C ILE A 279 34.76 8.09 -0.20
N SER A 280 34.09 6.94 -0.11
CA SER A 280 34.69 5.61 -0.22
C SER A 280 33.64 4.56 -0.59
N ASN A 281 34.04 3.29 -0.69
CA ASN A 281 33.13 2.16 -0.85
C ASN A 281 32.10 2.04 0.30
N TYR A 282 32.38 2.65 1.46
CA TYR A 282 31.52 2.57 2.64
C TYR A 282 30.73 3.85 2.89
N VAL A 283 31.27 5.01 2.48
CA VAL A 283 30.67 6.33 2.78
C VAL A 283 30.29 7.07 1.50
N LYS A 284 29.01 7.45 1.38
CA LYS A 284 28.46 8.20 0.25
C LYS A 284 27.48 9.25 0.78
N VAL A 285 27.70 10.51 0.43
CA VAL A 285 26.72 11.59 0.63
C VAL A 285 25.89 11.73 -0.64
N TYR A 286 24.58 11.87 -0.52
CA TYR A 286 23.69 12.01 -1.67
C TYR A 286 22.50 12.89 -1.34
N ALA A 287 21.90 13.48 -2.38
CA ALA A 287 20.66 14.23 -2.29
C ALA A 287 19.64 13.70 -3.30
N ILE A 288 18.36 13.76 -2.94
CA ILE A 288 17.26 13.40 -3.82
C ILE A 288 16.45 14.68 -4.09
N GLY A 289 16.23 14.96 -5.37
CA GLY A 289 15.45 16.12 -5.82
C GLY A 289 14.75 15.85 -7.15
N ASN A 290 14.00 16.84 -7.64
CA ASN A 290 13.33 16.72 -8.94
C ASN A 290 14.27 17.04 -10.12
N LYS A 291 13.71 17.04 -11.35
CA LYS A 291 14.43 17.38 -12.59
C LYS A 291 14.88 18.86 -12.66
N GLU A 292 14.26 19.72 -11.87
CA GLU A 292 14.57 21.15 -11.70
C GLU A 292 15.62 21.41 -10.60
N LYS A 293 16.20 20.34 -10.03
CA LYS A 293 17.14 20.37 -8.88
C LYS A 293 16.56 20.87 -7.55
N VAL A 294 15.23 20.91 -7.41
CA VAL A 294 14.60 21.15 -6.11
C VAL A 294 14.85 19.94 -5.22
N ILE A 295 15.79 20.06 -4.28
CA ILE A 295 16.17 19.02 -3.33
C ILE A 295 15.04 18.85 -2.29
N LYS A 296 14.70 17.60 -1.96
CA LYS A 296 13.71 17.25 -0.92
C LYS A 296 14.32 16.45 0.24
N GLN A 297 15.46 15.81 -0.01
CA GLN A 297 16.17 14.98 0.95
C GLN A 297 17.68 15.12 0.74
N VAL A 298 18.42 15.19 1.85
CA VAL A 298 19.87 14.96 1.89
C VAL A 298 20.14 13.76 2.79
N ALA A 299 21.10 12.92 2.41
CA ALA A 299 21.36 11.66 3.10
C ALA A 299 22.83 11.25 3.07
N VAL A 300 23.21 10.43 4.05
CA VAL A 300 24.55 9.83 4.16
C VAL A 300 24.40 8.34 4.38
N GLN A 301 24.96 7.56 3.46
CA GLN A 301 25.27 6.17 3.68
C GLN A 301 26.66 6.09 4.33
N PHE A 302 26.81 5.33 5.41
CA PHE A 302 28.09 5.09 6.09
C PHE A 302 28.09 3.74 6.83
N ALA A 303 29.20 3.34 7.44
CA ALA A 303 29.29 2.08 8.19
C ALA A 303 29.61 2.29 9.67
N PHE A 304 28.93 1.56 10.56
CA PHE A 304 29.33 1.45 11.97
C PHE A 304 30.56 0.53 12.07
N SER A 305 31.73 1.11 11.92
CA SER A 305 33.03 0.42 11.93
C SER A 305 33.89 0.81 13.13
N ASN A 306 34.85 -0.05 13.48
CA ASN A 306 35.97 0.28 14.36
C ASN A 306 37.22 0.73 13.57
N ASP A 307 37.16 0.70 12.24
CA ASP A 307 38.22 1.18 11.35
C ASP A 307 38.29 2.71 11.38
N GLN A 308 39.48 3.25 11.67
CA GLN A 308 39.67 4.67 11.90
C GLN A 308 39.42 5.52 10.64
N ASP A 309 39.78 5.03 9.46
CA ASP A 309 39.61 5.77 8.21
C ASP A 309 38.12 5.82 7.84
N ILE A 310 37.40 4.70 8.01
CA ILE A 310 35.94 4.66 7.84
C ILE A 310 35.24 5.60 8.83
N ILE A 311 35.69 5.66 10.09
CA ILE A 311 35.14 6.58 11.10
C ILE A 311 35.33 8.04 10.67
N VAL A 312 36.54 8.44 10.26
CA VAL A 312 36.83 9.82 9.82
C VAL A 312 36.01 10.19 8.58
N GLN A 313 35.94 9.30 7.58
CA GLN A 313 35.11 9.50 6.39
C GLN A 313 33.62 9.64 6.73
N SER A 314 33.11 8.78 7.62
CA SER A 314 31.71 8.82 8.08
C SER A 314 31.39 10.15 8.78
N ILE A 315 32.28 10.59 9.68
CA ILE A 315 32.13 11.86 10.40
C ILE A 315 32.14 13.05 9.44
N GLY A 316 33.07 13.08 8.47
CA GLY A 316 33.12 14.17 7.48
C GLY A 316 31.94 14.17 6.51
N GLY A 317 31.45 12.99 6.10
CA GLY A 317 30.25 12.84 5.29
C GLY A 317 29.00 13.34 6.01
N ILE A 318 28.83 12.97 7.28
CA ILE A 318 27.74 13.47 8.16
C ILE A 318 27.87 14.98 8.36
N GLY A 319 29.07 15.48 8.66
CA GLY A 319 29.34 16.91 8.86
C GLY A 319 29.02 17.76 7.63
N ALA A 320 29.38 17.29 6.43
CA ALA A 320 29.03 17.97 5.18
C ALA A 320 27.52 17.95 4.91
N ALA A 321 26.84 16.83 5.17
CA ALA A 321 25.38 16.74 5.03
C ALA A 321 24.64 17.69 5.99
N MET A 322 25.23 18.06 7.14
CA MET A 322 24.59 18.99 8.08
C MET A 322 24.43 20.42 7.55
N LEU A 323 25.14 20.78 6.47
CA LEU A 323 24.90 22.03 5.74
C LEU A 323 23.48 22.11 5.13
N ALA A 324 22.78 20.97 5.00
CA ALA A 324 21.36 20.93 4.64
C ALA A 324 20.41 21.36 5.78
N THR A 325 20.92 21.68 6.97
CA THR A 325 20.13 22.07 8.14
C THR A 325 20.36 23.54 8.52
N PRO A 326 19.36 24.27 9.07
CA PRO A 326 19.51 25.67 9.46
C PRO A 326 20.60 25.92 10.52
N ASN A 327 20.94 24.91 11.32
CA ASN A 327 21.97 24.97 12.34
C ASN A 327 22.82 23.68 12.32
N PRO A 328 23.86 23.63 11.46
CA PRO A 328 24.67 22.43 11.27
C PRO A 328 25.28 21.87 12.57
N ASP A 329 25.80 22.74 13.44
CA ASP A 329 26.42 22.36 14.71
C ASP A 329 25.41 21.74 15.70
N ARG A 330 24.17 22.24 15.71
CA ARG A 330 23.08 21.68 16.53
C ARG A 330 22.69 20.30 16.02
N SER A 331 22.43 20.18 14.72
CA SER A 331 22.03 18.94 14.08
C SER A 331 23.10 17.86 14.24
N PHE A 332 24.38 18.22 14.08
CA PHE A 332 25.52 17.32 14.27
C PHE A 332 25.57 16.72 15.69
N LYS A 333 25.34 17.54 16.73
CA LYS A 333 25.30 17.09 18.13
C LYS A 333 24.16 16.10 18.40
N GLU A 334 22.97 16.36 17.86
CA GLU A 334 21.85 15.40 17.98
C GLU A 334 22.18 14.07 17.28
N ILE A 335 22.82 14.11 16.11
CA ILE A 335 23.24 12.88 15.40
C ILE A 335 24.32 12.11 16.16
N GLN A 336 25.28 12.79 16.80
CA GLN A 336 26.24 12.10 17.69
C GLN A 336 25.50 11.33 18.79
N ALA A 337 24.49 11.94 19.43
CA ALA A 337 23.66 11.25 20.42
C ALA A 337 22.83 10.09 19.82
N MET A 338 22.30 10.23 18.60
CA MET A 338 21.62 9.15 17.88
C MET A 338 22.57 7.99 17.56
N MET A 339 23.79 8.28 17.10
CA MET A 339 24.82 7.27 16.79
C MET A 339 25.28 6.54 18.05
N GLU A 340 25.47 7.24 19.16
CA GLU A 340 25.75 6.61 20.45
C GLU A 340 24.64 5.66 20.90
N SER A 341 23.38 6.09 20.79
CA SER A 341 22.21 5.27 21.14
C SER A 341 22.14 4.02 20.25
N ALA A 342 22.26 4.20 18.94
CA ALA A 342 22.25 3.10 17.97
C ALA A 342 23.42 2.12 18.21
N GLY A 343 24.64 2.61 18.45
CA GLY A 343 25.81 1.78 18.76
C GLY A 343 25.66 0.96 20.05
N LYS A 344 24.99 1.51 21.08
CA LYS A 344 24.65 0.77 22.31
C LYS A 344 23.63 -0.34 22.05
N LYS A 345 22.66 -0.11 21.15
CA LYS A 345 21.64 -1.09 20.74
C LYS A 345 22.19 -2.18 19.80
N LEU A 346 23.16 -1.85 18.95
CA LEU A 346 23.69 -2.71 17.86
C LEU A 346 24.13 -4.10 18.33
N LYS A 347 24.75 -4.20 19.52
CA LYS A 347 25.25 -5.46 20.09
C LYS A 347 24.18 -6.51 20.42
N LYS A 348 22.89 -6.14 20.38
CA LYS A 348 21.76 -7.00 20.78
C LYS A 348 20.66 -7.09 19.72
N ALA A 349 20.70 -6.28 18.68
CA ALA A 349 19.66 -6.22 17.66
C ALA A 349 19.88 -7.28 16.57
N LYS A 350 18.80 -7.97 16.19
CA LYS A 350 18.74 -8.78 14.97
C LYS A 350 18.22 -7.96 13.80
N ASP A 351 17.23 -7.12 14.07
CA ASP A 351 16.57 -6.24 13.11
C ASP A 351 17.24 -4.86 13.02
N SER A 352 16.81 -4.03 12.06
CA SER A 352 17.33 -2.67 11.92
C SER A 352 16.98 -1.80 13.12
N ILE A 353 17.95 -1.01 13.59
CA ILE A 353 17.74 0.00 14.63
C ILE A 353 17.38 1.32 13.95
N GLU A 354 16.33 1.98 14.41
CA GLU A 354 15.88 3.27 13.89
C GLU A 354 15.81 4.30 15.03
N GLU A 355 16.36 5.48 14.80
CA GLU A 355 16.29 6.66 15.67
C GLU A 355 15.76 7.83 14.84
N ILE A 356 14.81 8.59 15.37
CA ILE A 356 14.22 9.75 14.69
C ILE A 356 14.26 10.95 15.62
N LYS A 357 14.67 12.11 15.10
CA LYS A 357 14.71 13.40 15.77
C LYS A 357 14.10 14.47 14.87
N VAL A 358 13.49 15.49 15.48
CA VAL A 358 13.11 16.71 14.78
C VAL A 358 14.01 17.84 15.27
N VAL A 359 14.76 18.45 14.34
CA VAL A 359 15.71 19.54 14.63
C VAL A 359 15.40 20.69 13.68
N ASP A 360 15.08 21.86 14.22
CA ASP A 360 14.78 23.09 13.46
C ASP A 360 13.73 22.91 12.34
N GLY A 361 12.74 22.03 12.58
CA GLY A 361 11.67 21.72 11.63
C GLY A 361 12.02 20.70 10.54
N LEU A 362 13.20 20.07 10.63
CA LEU A 362 13.62 18.97 9.79
C LEU A 362 13.57 17.64 10.56
N THR A 363 13.08 16.60 9.91
CA THR A 363 13.19 15.21 10.39
C THR A 363 14.58 14.69 10.04
N ILE A 364 15.32 14.30 11.08
CA ILE A 364 16.59 13.60 10.97
C ILE A 364 16.36 12.15 11.41
N LYS A 365 16.59 11.20 10.51
CA LYS A 365 16.37 9.77 10.75
C LYS A 365 17.66 8.99 10.53
N LEU A 366 18.09 8.25 11.54
CA LEU A 366 19.22 7.34 11.47
C LEU A 366 18.68 5.90 11.50
N LYS A 367 19.01 5.12 10.46
CA LYS A 367 18.69 3.70 10.39
C LYS A 367 19.97 2.88 10.25
N VAL A 368 20.18 1.91 11.14
CA VAL A 368 21.37 1.03 11.16
C VAL A 368 20.93 -0.41 10.94
N HIS A 369 21.60 -1.12 10.04
CA HIS A 369 21.27 -2.49 9.64
C HIS A 369 22.36 -3.48 10.11
N PRO A 370 22.15 -4.20 11.23
CA PRO A 370 23.10 -5.21 11.70
C PRO A 370 23.36 -6.30 10.65
N SER A 371 22.30 -6.72 9.95
CA SER A 371 22.33 -7.73 8.88
C SER A 371 23.13 -7.32 7.64
N LEU A 372 23.38 -6.02 7.45
CA LEU A 372 24.20 -5.48 6.36
C LEU A 372 25.60 -5.09 6.87
N GLY A 373 26.14 -5.80 7.86
CA GLY A 373 27.47 -5.54 8.42
C GLY A 373 27.57 -4.21 9.18
N GLY A 374 26.46 -3.66 9.67
CA GLY A 374 26.43 -2.37 10.36
C GLY A 374 26.35 -1.16 9.44
N MET A 375 26.01 -1.34 8.15
CA MET A 375 25.69 -0.21 7.26
C MET A 375 24.53 0.62 7.82
N ALA A 376 24.67 1.93 7.71
CA ALA A 376 23.75 2.92 8.23
C ALA A 376 23.40 3.97 7.19
N PHE A 377 22.17 4.48 7.31
CA PHE A 377 21.61 5.53 6.49
C PHE A 377 21.10 6.63 7.41
N LEU A 378 21.66 7.82 7.26
CA LEU A 378 21.16 9.05 7.85
C LEU A 378 20.37 9.80 6.77
N THR A 379 19.12 10.17 7.02
CA THR A 379 18.32 11.04 6.14
C THR A 379 17.94 12.33 6.86
N ILE A 380 17.88 13.42 6.08
CA ILE A 380 17.48 14.76 6.47
C ILE A 380 16.37 15.16 5.51
N GLU A 381 15.18 15.41 6.04
CA GLU A 381 13.96 15.63 5.26
C GLU A 381 13.10 16.70 5.94
N LYS A 382 12.35 17.48 5.16
CA LYS A 382 11.32 18.35 5.72
C LYS A 382 9.97 17.68 5.55
N LEU A 383 9.41 17.12 6.62
CA LEU A 383 8.11 16.45 6.59
C LEU A 383 7.03 17.36 7.17
N GLU A 384 5.90 17.46 6.48
CA GLU A 384 4.70 18.16 6.96
C GLU A 384 3.53 17.18 7.01
N LYS A 385 2.83 17.11 8.14
CA LYS A 385 1.58 16.35 8.24
C LYS A 385 0.46 17.13 7.59
N ARG A 386 -0.14 16.55 6.56
CA ARG A 386 -1.29 17.11 5.85
C ARG A 386 -2.44 16.12 5.95
N LYS A 387 -3.66 16.63 6.13
CA LYS A 387 -4.87 15.82 5.98
C LYS A 387 -4.94 15.31 4.54
N ILE A 388 -5.17 14.00 4.38
CA ILE A 388 -5.36 13.40 3.06
C ILE A 388 -6.52 14.11 2.36
N GLN A 389 -6.29 14.54 1.11
CA GLN A 389 -7.32 15.08 0.26
C GLN A 389 -7.92 13.97 -0.61
N PHE A 390 -9.21 13.73 -0.43
CA PHE A 390 -9.97 12.76 -1.22
C PHE A 390 -10.63 13.51 -2.39
N ASN A 391 -10.00 13.44 -3.57
CA ASN A 391 -10.43 14.08 -4.82
C ASN A 391 -10.94 13.05 -5.83
#